data_AF-A0A926XAZ4-F1
#
_entry.id   AF-A0A926XAZ4-F1
#
_cell.length_a   1.000
_cell.length_b   1.000
_cell.length_c   1.000
_cell.angle_alpha   90.00
_cell.angle_beta   90.00
_cell.angle_gamma   90.00
#
_symmetry.space_group_name_H-M   'P 1'
#
loop_
_entity.id
_entity.type
_entity.pdbx_description
1 polymer ?
#
loop_
_entity_poly.entity_id
_entity_poly.type
_entity_poly.pdbx_seq_one_letter_code
_entity_poly.pdbx_strand_id
1 'polypeptide(L)' 'MMKPDFSKMTRQELRAYVLAHREDDEAIEALIKRRNPNSQKYRFPKTEEDLREMEEILKGKLGSS' A
#
# COMPACT_ATOMS: atom_id res chain seq x y z
N MET A 1 -13.05 1.43 -22.68
CA MET A 1 -13.78 1.24 -21.40
C MET A 1 -13.60 2.50 -20.57
N MET A 2 -14.67 2.98 -19.92
CA MET A 2 -14.58 4.11 -18.98
C MET A 2 -13.87 3.64 -17.70
N LYS A 3 -12.87 4.40 -17.24
CA LYS A 3 -12.27 4.18 -15.93
C LYS A 3 -13.29 4.50 -14.83
N PRO A 4 -13.32 3.72 -13.74
CA PRO A 4 -14.20 4.03 -12.63
C PRO A 4 -13.72 5.26 -11.87
N ASP A 5 -14.63 5.94 -11.18
CA ASP A 5 -14.31 7.10 -10.34
C ASP A 5 -13.74 6.63 -8.99
N PHE A 6 -12.40 6.61 -8.88
CA PHE A 6 -11.71 6.17 -7.67
C PHE A 6 -12.03 7.02 -6.43
N SER A 7 -12.54 8.25 -6.58
CA SER A 7 -12.92 9.08 -5.43
C SER A 7 -14.13 8.51 -4.69
N LYS A 8 -15.01 7.79 -5.40
CA LYS A 8 -16.26 7.24 -4.86
C LYS A 8 -16.11 5.84 -4.26
N MET A 9 -15.01 5.15 -4.53
CA MET A 9 -14.74 3.82 -3.94
C MET A 9 -14.39 3.94 -2.46
N THR A 10 -14.78 2.96 -1.65
CA THR A 10 -14.16 2.74 -0.33
C THR A 10 -12.70 2.33 -0.48
N ARG A 11 -11.92 2.38 0.61
CA ARG A 11 -10.52 1.92 0.61
C ARG A 11 -10.40 0.42 0.26
N GLN A 12 -11.39 -0.39 0.66
CA GLN A 12 -11.39 -1.83 0.38
C GLN A 12 -11.64 -2.12 -1.10
N GLU A 13 -12.63 -1.44 -1.70
CA GLU A 13 -12.94 -1.57 -3.13
C GLU A 13 -11.78 -1.10 -4.00
N LEU A 14 -11.20 0.06 -3.69
CA LEU A 14 -10.04 0.57 -4.43
C LEU A 14 -8.84 -0.38 -4.31
N ARG A 15 -8.62 -0.99 -3.14
CA ARG A 15 -7.56 -2.00 -2.96
C ARG A 15 -7.82 -3.23 -3.83
N ALA A 16 -9.05 -3.73 -3.86
CA ALA A 16 -9.40 -4.87 -4.70
C ALA A 16 -9.21 -4.58 -6.19
N TYR A 17 -9.61 -3.38 -6.64
CA TYR A 17 -9.41 -2.93 -8.01
C TYR A 17 -7.92 -2.86 -8.38
N VAL A 18 -7.09 -2.20 -7.56
CA VAL A 18 -5.63 -2.11 -7.82
C VAL A 18 -4.98 -3.49 -7.90
N LEU A 19 -5.43 -4.45 -7.08
CA LEU A 19 -4.90 -5.82 -7.12
C LEU A 19 -5.24 -6.56 -8.43
N ALA A 20 -6.41 -6.28 -9.00
CA ALA A 20 -6.85 -6.83 -10.30
C ALA A 20 -6.25 -6.07 -11.50
N HIS A 21 -5.89 -4.79 -11.32
CA HIS A 21 -5.40 -3.88 -12.36
C HIS A 21 -4.04 -3.28 -11.97
N ARG A 22 -3.03 -4.14 -11.83
CA ARG A 22 -1.70 -3.74 -11.30
C ARG A 22 -0.91 -2.76 -12.19
N GLU A 23 -1.36 -2.52 -13.40
CA GLU A 23 -0.74 -1.60 -14.37
C GLU A 23 -1.48 -0.25 -14.45
N ASP A 24 -2.57 -0.06 -13.70
CA ASP A 24 -3.34 1.20 -13.68
C ASP A 24 -2.73 2.19 -12.68
N ASP A 25 -1.75 2.95 -13.15
CA ASP A 25 -1.01 3.94 -12.34
C ASP A 25 -1.94 4.94 -11.63
N GLU A 26 -3.06 5.33 -12.25
CA GLU A 26 -4.03 6.25 -11.66
C GLU A 26 -4.74 5.61 -10.45
N ALA A 27 -5.06 4.32 -10.52
CA ALA A 27 -5.65 3.59 -9.41
C ALA A 27 -4.65 3.43 -8.25
N ILE A 28 -3.39 3.13 -8.58
CA ILE A 28 -2.29 3.03 -7.61
C ILE A 28 -2.08 4.37 -6.91
N GLU A 29 -2.02 5.47 -7.67
CA GLU A 29 -1.87 6.82 -7.12
C GLU A 29 -3.04 7.18 -6.20
N ALA A 30 -4.28 6.90 -6.62
CA ALA A 30 -5.48 7.14 -5.81
C ALA A 30 -5.42 6.37 -4.47
N LEU A 31 -4.90 5.14 -4.47
CA LEU A 31 -4.74 4.34 -3.25
C LEU A 31 -3.66 4.94 -2.33
N ILE A 32 -2.52 5.37 -2.90
CA ILE A 32 -1.42 6.00 -2.15
C ILE A 32 -1.88 7.31 -1.50
N LYS A 33 -2.63 8.16 -2.21
CA LYS A 33 -3.18 9.43 -1.69
C LYS A 33 -4.06 9.24 -0.46
N ARG A 34 -4.67 8.06 -0.28
CA ARG A 34 -5.50 7.71 0.89
C ARG A 34 -4.71 7.21 2.09
N ARG A 35 -3.37 7.25 2.08
CA ARG A 35 -2.54 6.84 3.22
C ARG A 35 -2.88 7.69 4.45
N ASN A 36 -2.99 7.05 5.62
CA ASN A 36 -3.10 7.77 6.89
C ASN A 36 -1.82 8.61 7.12
N PRO A 37 -1.91 9.94 7.26
CA PRO A 37 -0.73 10.80 7.44
C PRO A 37 0.00 10.55 8.77
N ASN A 38 -0.70 9.99 9.77
CA ASN A 38 -0.17 9.69 11.10
C ASN A 38 0.42 8.28 11.21
N SER A 39 0.44 7.50 10.13
CA SER A 39 1.06 6.17 10.15
C SER A 39 2.57 6.25 10.40
N GLN A 40 3.09 5.30 11.17
CA GLN A 40 4.53 5.12 11.35
C GLN A 40 5.23 5.01 10.00
N LYS A 41 6.27 5.82 9.81
CA LYS A 41 7.08 5.84 8.60
C LYS A 41 8.29 4.93 8.82
N TYR A 42 8.53 4.03 7.88
CA TYR A 42 9.72 3.20 7.84
C TYR A 42 10.66 3.74 6.76
N ARG A 43 11.96 3.77 7.06
CA ARG A 43 12.96 4.18 6.07
C ARG A 43 13.14 3.06 5.06
N PHE A 44 13.46 3.40 3.81
CA PHE A 44 13.84 2.40 2.84
C PHE A 44 15.20 1.80 3.25
N PRO A 45 15.34 0.47 3.29
CA PRO A 45 16.57 -0.18 3.74
C PRO A 45 17.72 0.10 2.79
N LYS A 46 18.91 0.40 3.33
CA LYS A 46 20.13 0.70 2.55
C LYS A 46 21.24 -0.32 2.77
N THR A 47 21.15 -1.08 3.85
CA THR A 47 22.10 -2.12 4.24
C THR A 47 21.39 -3.45 4.46
N GLU A 48 22.16 -4.53 4.54
CA GLU A 48 21.63 -5.86 4.87
C GLU A 48 21.02 -5.91 6.28
N GLU A 49 21.53 -5.09 7.21
CA GLU A 49 20.97 -4.97 8.55
C GLU A 49 19.60 -4.28 8.52
N ASP A 50 19.46 -3.21 7.74
CA ASP A 50 18.16 -2.54 7.55
C ASP A 50 17.13 -3.49 6.91
N LEU A 51 17.57 -4.36 5.98
CA LEU A 51 16.70 -5.36 5.37
C LEU A 51 16.20 -6.38 6.40
N ARG A 52 17.09 -6.84 7.30
CA ARG A 52 16.71 -7.74 8.41
C ARG A 52 15.72 -7.07 9.36
N GLU A 53 15.96 -5.81 9.74
CA GLU A 53 15.02 -5.04 10.56
C GLU A 53 13.65 -4.92 9.89
N MET A 54 13.61 -4.61 8.60
CA MET A 54 12.37 -4.52 7.83
C MET A 54 11.60 -5.86 7.83
N GLU A 55 12.30 -6.98 7.66
CA GLU A 55 11.68 -8.31 7.66
C GLU A 55 11.01 -8.61 9.01
N GLU A 56 11.68 -8.32 10.13
CA GLU A 56 11.13 -8.52 11.48
C GLU A 56 9.90 -7.64 11.72
N ILE A 57 9.93 -6.37 11.29
CA ILE A 57 8.77 -5.47 11.34
C ILE A 57 7.58 -6.05 10.55
N LEU A 58 7.83 -6.59 9.36
CA LEU A 58 6.80 -7.18 8.52
C LEU A 58 6.21 -8.46 9.14
N LYS A 59 7.06 -9.35 9.68
CA LYS A 59 6.59 -10.56 10.39
C LYS A 59 5.66 -10.21 11.55
N GLY A 60 6.03 -9.22 12.37
CA GLY A 60 5.19 -8.76 13.48
C GLY A 60 3.81 -8.24 13.03
N LYS A 61 3.76 -7.49 11.92
CA LYS A 61 2.51 -6.94 11.37
C LYS A 61 1.62 -8.00 10.70
N LEU A 62 2.23 -8.96 9.99
CA LEU A 62 1.52 -10.01 9.27
C LEU A 62 1.04 -11.14 10.18
N GLY A 63 1.82 -11.47 11.22
CA GLY A 63 1.46 -12.47 12.22
C GLY A 63 0.44 -12.00 13.27
N SER A 64 0.11 -10.71 13.29
CA SER A 64 -0.89 -10.12 14.21
C SER A 64 -2.25 -9.86 13.53
N SER A 65 -2.56 -10.56 12.43
CA SER A 65 -3.85 -10.49 11.74
C SER A 65 -4.72 -11.71 12.00
#